data_AF-A0A6B3EF20-F1
#
_entry.id   AF-A0A6B3EF20-F1
#
_cell.length_a   1.000
_cell.length_b   1.000
_cell.length_c   1.000
_cell.angle_alpha   90.00
_cell.angle_beta   90.00
_cell.angle_gamma   90.00
#
_symmetry.space_group_name_H-M   'P 1'
#
loop_
_entity.id
_entity.type
_entity.pdbx_description
1 polymer ?
#
loop_
_entity_poly.entity_id
_entity_poly.type
_entity_poly.pdbx_seq_one_letter_code
_entity_poly.pdbx_strand_id
1 'polypeptide(L)' 'MLLASGLGGLAQVVARSWLHSDRSVPRDTAVQLLASLAWRGIAGFPLYGSEQAQGD' A
#
# COMPACT_ATOMS: atom_id res chain seq x y z
N MET A 1 -2.70 -19.45 11.67
CA MET A 1 -4.04 -18.81 11.61
C MET A 1 -3.97 -17.30 11.90
N LEU A 2 -3.40 -16.86 13.03
CA LEU A 2 -3.34 -15.42 13.41
C LEU A 2 -2.67 -14.49 12.36
N LEU A 3 -1.62 -14.96 11.67
CA LEU A 3 -0.98 -14.19 10.61
C LEU A 3 -1.92 -13.90 9.44
N ALA A 4 -2.69 -14.92 9.03
CA ALA A 4 -3.62 -14.79 7.91
C ALA A 4 -4.79 -13.87 8.26
N SER A 5 -5.32 -13.95 9.48
CA SER A 5 -6.36 -13.04 9.96
C SER A 5 -5.84 -11.61 10.16
N GLY A 6 -4.60 -11.43 10.60
CA GLY A 6 -3.94 -10.11 10.66
C GLY A 6 -3.74 -9.49 9.28
N LEU A 7 -3.26 -10.26 8.31
CA LEU A 7 -3.06 -9.80 6.93
C LEU A 7 -4.39 -9.48 6.25
N GLY A 8 -5.41 -10.30 6.45
CA GLY A 8 -6.77 -10.06 5.95
C GLY A 8 -7.39 -8.79 6.53
N GLY A 9 -7.22 -8.55 7.85
CA GLY A 9 -7.69 -7.34 8.51
C GLY A 9 -7.01 -6.07 7.97
N LEU A 10 -5.69 -6.11 7.76
CA LEU A 10 -4.93 -5.01 7.15
C LEU A 10 -5.41 -4.71 5.73
N ALA A 11 -5.61 -5.74 4.90
CA ALA A 11 -6.12 -5.59 3.54
C ALA A 11 -7.52 -4.97 3.50
N GLN A 12 -8.41 -5.39 4.41
CA GLN A 12 -9.76 -4.84 4.51
C GLN A 12 -9.77 -3.37 4.93
N VAL A 13 -8.93 -2.98 5.92
CA VAL A 13 -8.79 -1.59 6.37
C VAL A 13 -8.26 -0.69 5.25
N VAL A 14 -7.22 -1.13 4.54
CA VAL A 14 -6.62 -0.37 3.43
C VAL A 14 -7.60 -0.21 2.28
N ALA A 15 -8.33 -1.27 1.91
CA ALA A 15 -9.33 -1.19 0.84
C ALA A 15 -10.47 -0.20 1.19
N ARG A 16 -10.95 -0.20 2.45
CA ARG A 16 -11.96 0.75 2.90
C ARG A 16 -11.44 2.19 2.91
N SER A 17 -10.23 2.41 3.41
CA SER A 17 -9.57 3.72 3.41
C SER A 17 -9.37 4.24 1.98
N TRP A 18 -8.93 3.38 1.06
CA TRP A 18 -8.73 3.70 -0.35
C TRP A 18 -10.03 4.08 -1.06
N LEU A 19 -11.13 3.34 -0.80
CA LEU A 19 -12.45 3.67 -1.33
C LEU A 19 -12.98 5.01 -0.81
N HIS A 20 -12.64 5.39 0.43
CA HIS A 20 -13.02 6.68 1.01
C HIS A 20 -12.16 7.85 0.52
N SER A 21 -10.93 7.59 0.08
CA SER A 21 -9.94 8.61 -0.33
C SER A 21 -10.02 8.97 -1.82
N ASP A 22 -11.20 8.87 -2.42
CA ASP A 22 -11.49 9.18 -3.83
C ASP A 22 -10.64 8.42 -4.88
N ARG A 23 -10.01 7.30 -4.50
CA ARG A 23 -9.11 6.51 -5.38
C ARG A 23 -7.94 7.32 -5.94
N SER A 24 -7.38 8.22 -5.12
CA SER A 24 -6.20 9.04 -5.46
C SER A 24 -4.99 8.22 -5.96
N VAL A 25 -4.89 6.94 -5.59
CA VAL A 25 -3.85 6.00 -6.05
C VAL A 25 -4.47 4.88 -6.89
N PRO A 26 -3.90 4.50 -8.04
CA PRO A 26 -4.40 3.37 -8.82
C PRO A 26 -4.33 2.06 -8.01
N ARG A 27 -5.35 1.21 -8.18
CA ARG A 27 -5.54 -0.02 -7.40
C ARG A 27 -4.29 -0.91 -7.38
N ASP A 28 -3.62 -1.04 -8.51
CA ASP A 28 -2.44 -1.92 -8.65
C ASP A 28 -1.27 -1.43 -7.77
N THR A 29 -1.00 -0.12 -7.80
CA THR A 29 -0.02 0.53 -6.92
C THR A 29 -0.39 0.36 -5.45
N ALA A 30 -1.66 0.51 -5.08
CA ALA A 30 -2.10 0.32 -3.70
C ALA A 30 -1.87 -1.12 -3.21
N VAL A 31 -2.12 -2.12 -4.06
CA VAL A 31 -1.85 -3.53 -3.75
C VAL A 31 -0.36 -3.79 -3.58
N GLN A 32 0.48 -3.22 -4.45
CA GLN A 32 1.93 -3.38 -4.38
C GLN A 32 2.52 -2.74 -3.11
N LEU A 33 2.02 -1.58 -2.71
CA LEU A 33 2.37 -0.91 -1.44
C LEU A 33 1.92 -1.72 -0.21
N LEU A 34 0.70 -2.26 -0.23
CA LEU A 34 0.21 -3.11 0.84
C LEU A 34 1.02 -4.43 0.96
N ALA A 35 1.35 -5.06 -0.15
CA ALA A 35 2.14 -6.29 -0.17
C ALA A 35 3.56 -6.07 0.35
N SER A 36 4.20 -4.97 -0.05
CA SER A 36 5.52 -4.58 0.46
C SER A 36 5.49 -4.22 1.95
N LEU A 37 4.45 -3.51 2.42
CA LEU A 37 4.22 -3.22 3.84
C LEU A 37 4.03 -4.50 4.66
N ALA A 38 3.24 -5.44 4.16
CA ALA A 38 2.97 -6.71 4.84
C ALA A 38 4.22 -7.57 5.03
N TRP A 39 5.16 -7.50 4.08
CA TRP A 39 6.38 -8.32 4.10
C TRP A 39 7.59 -7.64 4.75
N ARG A 40 7.75 -6.31 4.56
CA ARG A 40 8.92 -5.53 5.03
C ARG A 40 8.62 -4.71 6.29
N GLY A 41 7.35 -4.56 6.66
CA GLY A 41 6.91 -3.62 7.68
C GLY A 41 7.01 -2.16 7.22
N ILE A 42 6.54 -1.23 8.07
CA ILE A 42 6.57 0.23 7.82
C ILE A 42 7.99 0.77 7.63
N ALA A 43 9.01 0.03 8.11
CA ALA A 43 10.42 0.39 7.98
C ALA A 43 10.94 0.38 6.51
N GLY A 44 10.23 -0.27 5.59
CA GLY A 44 10.59 -0.32 4.17
C GLY A 44 9.84 0.67 3.28
N PHE A 45 9.03 1.56 3.85
CA PHE A 45 8.17 2.45 3.08
C PHE A 45 9.01 3.59 2.46
N PRO A 46 9.13 3.69 1.13
CA PRO A 46 9.85 4.79 0.51
C PRO A 46 9.06 6.08 0.73
N LEU A 47 9.68 7.06 1.39
CA LEU A 47 9.10 8.38 1.67
C LEU A 47 9.06 9.30 0.43
N TYR A 48 9.44 8.79 -0.73
CA TYR A 48 9.52 9.56 -1.97
C TYR A 48 8.62 8.88 -2.99
N GLY A 49 7.48 9.51 -3.26
CA GLY A 49 6.72 9.23 -4.47
C GLY A 49 7.63 9.47 -5.66
N SER A 50 7.68 8.48 -6.55
CA SER A 50 8.01 8.64 -7.97
C SER A 50 9.10 9.66 -8.30
N GLU A 51 10.28 9.14 -8.56
CA GLU A 51 11.27 9.73 -9.48
C GLU A 51 10.61 10.00 -10.84
N GLN A 52 9.87 11.11 -10.93
CA GLN A 52 9.24 11.67 -12.13
C GLN A 52 9.76 13.11 -12.28
N ALA A 53 11.09 13.29 -12.36
CA ALA A 53 11.71 14.53 -12.85
C ALA A 53 13.23 14.36 -13.01
N GLN A 54 13.67 13.46 -13.88
CA GLN A 54 14.94 13.73 -14.59
C GLN A 54 14.70 13.37 -16.04
N GLY A 55 14.15 14.37 -16.74
CA GLY A 55 14.05 14.39 -18.19
C GLY A 55 15.44 14.31 -18.82
N ASP A 56 15.42 13.64 -19.97
CA ASP A 56 16.32 13.81 -21.12
C ASP A 56 16.55 15.30 -21.44
#